data_AF-A0A914SV23-F1
#
_entry.id   AF-A0A914SV23-F1
#
_cell.length_a   1.000
_cell.length_b   1.000
_cell.length_c   1.000
_cell.angle_alpha   90.00
_cell.angle_beta   90.00
_cell.angle_gamma   90.00
#
_symmetry.space_group_name_H-M   'P 1'
#
loop_
_entity.id
_entity.type
_entity.pdbx_description
1 polymer ?
#
loop_
_entity_poly.entity_id
_entity_poly.type
_entity_poly.pdbx_seq_one_letter_code
_entity_poly.pdbx_strand_id
1 'polypeptide(L)'
;MVSKSSNYCGITDDEGYLLLSEVALGQIQEERHSDDQIKKPSKGKSSVKGLGQIVPNKLQHQVTKDGINVPIGEPIVRKNGFRNYPLLYNEYIVYDEAQVKMKYLIKAKFNSK
;
A
#
# COMPACT_ATOMS: atom_id res chain seq x y z
N MET A 1 -1.36 0.55 -4.99
CA MET A 1 -2.52 0.44 -5.89
C MET A 1 -3.51 1.53 -5.52
N VAL A 2 -3.71 2.52 -6.40
CA VAL A 2 -4.57 3.67 -6.09
C VAL A 2 -6.04 3.26 -5.91
N SER A 3 -6.52 2.32 -6.73
CA SER A 3 -7.90 1.81 -6.69
C SER A 3 -8.25 1.12 -5.37
N LYS A 4 -7.27 0.51 -4.68
CA LYS A 4 -7.50 -0.09 -3.35
C LYS A 4 -7.85 1.00 -2.34
N SER A 5 -7.07 2.08 -2.31
CA SER A 5 -7.27 3.19 -1.37
C SER A 5 -8.53 4.00 -1.69
N SER A 6 -8.86 4.18 -2.98
CA SER A 6 -10.08 4.93 -3.36
C SER A 6 -11.38 4.29 -2.89
N ASN A 7 -11.42 2.97 -2.73
CA ASN A 7 -12.61 2.29 -2.21
C ASN A 7 -12.94 2.68 -0.76
N TYR A 8 -11.98 3.25 -0.03
CA TYR A 8 -12.19 3.77 1.33
C TYR A 8 -12.66 5.22 1.37
N CYS A 9 -12.73 5.92 0.23
CA CYS A 9 -13.16 7.31 0.18
C CYS A 9 -14.67 7.47 0.46
N GLY A 10 -15.47 6.38 0.47
CA GLY A 10 -16.91 6.45 0.79
C GLY A 10 -17.69 7.37 -0.16
N ILE A 11 -17.30 7.35 -1.43
CA ILE A 11 -17.64 8.36 -2.44
C ILE A 11 -19.15 8.33 -2.70
N THR A 12 -19.86 9.39 -2.31
CA THR A 12 -21.28 9.62 -2.61
C THR A 12 -21.50 10.59 -3.77
N ASP A 13 -20.53 11.50 -3.99
CA ASP A 13 -20.49 12.47 -5.09
C ASP A 13 -19.33 12.13 -6.04
N ASP A 14 -19.24 12.73 -7.23
CA ASP A 14 -18.16 12.42 -8.19
C ASP A 14 -16.75 12.85 -7.72
N GLU A 15 -16.57 13.45 -6.55
CA GLU A 15 -15.28 13.95 -6.06
C GLU A 15 -14.89 13.31 -4.72
N GLY A 16 -13.60 13.02 -4.56
CA GLY A 16 -13.03 12.54 -3.31
C GLY A 16 -11.56 12.90 -3.18
N TYR A 17 -10.99 12.63 -2.01
CA TYR A 17 -9.60 12.96 -1.72
C TYR A 17 -8.76 11.72 -1.47
N LEU A 18 -7.55 11.71 -2.02
CA LEU A 18 -6.53 10.70 -1.79
C LEU A 18 -5.31 11.35 -1.16
N LEU A 19 -4.77 10.72 -0.11
CA LEU A 19 -3.57 11.17 0.56
C LEU A 19 -2.35 10.38 0.08
N LEU A 20 -1.31 11.07 -0.36
CA LEU A 20 -0.01 10.48 -0.65
C LEU A 20 0.99 10.89 0.43
N SER A 21 1.56 9.89 1.10
CA SER A 21 2.50 10.05 2.20
C SER A 21 3.81 9.33 1.90
N GLU A 22 4.91 9.92 2.36
CA GLU A 22 6.17 9.19 2.54
C GLU A 22 6.04 8.32 3.80
N VAL A 23 6.36 7.04 3.69
CA VAL A 23 6.21 6.08 4.78
C VAL A 23 7.53 5.35 5.02
N ALA A 24 8.09 5.52 6.23
CA ALA A 24 9.31 4.86 6.67
C ALA A 24 9.03 3.41 7.10
N LEU A 25 9.00 2.49 6.14
CA LEU A 25 8.65 1.08 6.40
C LEU A 25 9.71 0.30 7.20
N GLY A 26 10.97 0.72 7.15
CA GLY A 26 12.07 0.03 7.83
C GLY A 26 12.17 -1.46 7.47
N GLN A 27 12.42 -2.31 8.46
CA GLN A 27 12.42 -3.76 8.28
C GLN A 27 10.98 -4.30 8.29
N ILE A 28 10.54 -4.89 7.19
CA ILE A 28 9.15 -5.33 7.01
C ILE A 28 8.95 -6.77 7.53
N GLN A 29 7.88 -6.99 8.28
CA GLN A 29 7.27 -8.31 8.51
C GLN A 29 6.26 -8.58 7.40
N GLU A 30 6.42 -9.68 6.66
CA GLU A 30 5.49 -10.03 5.59
C GLU A 30 4.48 -11.07 6.09
N GLU A 31 3.19 -10.78 5.89
CA GLU A 31 2.10 -11.65 6.31
C GLU A 31 1.28 -12.11 5.11
N ARG A 32 0.99 -13.41 5.05
CA ARG A 32 0.15 -13.97 3.98
C ARG A 32 -1.32 -13.91 4.31
N HIS A 33 -1.67 -14.15 5.57
CA HIS A 33 -3.05 -14.21 6.02
C HIS A 33 -3.35 -13.03 6.94
N SER A 34 -4.62 -12.62 6.99
CA SER A 34 -5.07 -11.66 7.99
C SER A 34 -4.92 -12.26 9.39
N ASP A 35 -4.30 -11.51 10.29
CA ASP A 35 -4.16 -11.87 11.69
C ASP A 35 -4.46 -10.62 12.54
N ASP A 36 -5.58 -10.67 13.25
CA ASP A 36 -6.06 -9.57 14.09
C ASP A 36 -5.32 -9.47 15.44
N GLN A 37 -4.48 -10.46 15.75
CA GLN A 37 -3.63 -10.50 16.93
C GLN A 37 -2.33 -9.70 16.75
N ILE A 38 -2.00 -9.29 15.53
CA ILE A 38 -0.80 -8.48 15.26
C ILE A 38 -1.02 -7.03 15.72
N LYS A 39 -0.75 -6.79 17.01
CA LYS A 39 -0.80 -5.44 17.62
C LYS A 39 0.48 -4.63 17.41
N LYS A 40 1.59 -5.29 17.06
CA LYS A 40 2.88 -4.68 16.72
C LYS A 40 3.70 -5.64 15.86
N PRO A 41 4.69 -5.15 15.09
CA PRO A 41 5.60 -6.01 14.35
C PRO A 41 6.42 -6.88 15.31
N SER A 42 6.87 -8.02 14.80
CA SER A 42 7.81 -8.94 15.42
C SER A 42 9.14 -8.23 15.73
N LYS A 43 9.89 -8.80 16.68
CA LYS A 43 11.13 -8.19 17.17
C LYS A 43 12.09 -7.90 16.01
N GLY A 44 12.54 -6.64 15.92
CA GLY A 44 13.45 -6.17 14.88
C GLY A 44 12.77 -5.74 13.57
N LYS A 45 11.42 -5.76 13.50
CA LYS A 45 10.63 -5.24 12.40
C LYS A 45 9.98 -3.90 12.79
N SER A 46 9.74 -3.05 11.79
CA SER A 46 9.21 -1.69 11.95
C SER A 46 7.83 -1.51 11.31
N SER A 47 7.41 -2.45 10.46
CA SER A 47 6.13 -2.41 9.77
C SER A 47 5.67 -3.82 9.42
N VAL A 48 4.38 -3.93 9.09
CA VAL A 48 3.77 -5.16 8.58
C VAL A 48 3.29 -4.91 7.16
N LYS A 49 3.43 -5.93 6.31
CA LYS A 49 2.96 -5.92 4.94
C LYS A 49 2.11 -7.15 4.69
N GLY A 50 0.80 -6.93 4.53
CA GLY A 50 -0.11 -7.95 4.00
C GLY A 50 0.22 -8.20 2.53
N LEU A 51 0.49 -9.46 2.18
CA LEU A 51 0.89 -9.85 0.83
C LEU A 51 -0.33 -10.12 -0.05
N GLY A 52 -0.43 -9.35 -1.14
CA GLY A 52 -1.45 -9.50 -2.16
C GLY A 52 -1.03 -10.31 -3.39
N GLN A 53 -2.05 -10.75 -4.12
CA GLN A 53 -1.97 -11.45 -5.41
C GLN A 53 -1.40 -10.55 -6.51
N ILE A 54 -1.84 -9.30 -6.58
CA ILE A 54 -1.45 -8.32 -7.60
C ILE A 54 -0.56 -7.26 -6.96
N VAL A 55 0.59 -7.00 -7.58
CA VAL A 55 1.60 -6.06 -7.09
C VAL A 55 2.11 -5.17 -8.23
N PRO A 56 2.61 -3.96 -7.95
CA PRO A 56 3.30 -3.15 -8.96
C PRO A 56 4.55 -3.88 -9.46
N ASN A 57 4.81 -3.79 -10.77
CA ASN A 57 6.03 -4.32 -11.35
C ASN A 57 7.26 -3.57 -10.81
N LYS A 58 8.10 -4.27 -10.04
CA LYS A 58 9.29 -3.70 -9.39
C LYS A 58 10.31 -3.13 -10.37
N LEU A 59 10.38 -3.67 -11.59
CA LEU A 59 11.33 -3.19 -12.61
C LEU A 59 10.98 -1.79 -13.13
N GLN A 60 9.75 -1.34 -12.89
CA GLN A 60 9.25 -0.03 -13.31
C GLN A 60 9.20 0.96 -12.14
N HIS A 61 9.63 0.57 -10.93
CA HIS A 61 9.69 1.51 -9.81
C HIS A 61 10.65 2.64 -10.13
N GLN A 62 10.30 3.84 -9.68
CA GLN A 62 11.19 4.99 -9.73
C GLN A 62 11.69 5.32 -8.33
N VAL A 63 12.88 5.91 -8.27
CA VAL A 63 13.45 6.44 -7.04
C VAL A 63 13.57 7.95 -7.21
N THR A 64 13.02 8.72 -6.29
CA THR A 64 13.17 10.18 -6.31
C THR A 64 14.61 10.58 -6.00
N LYS A 65 14.96 11.85 -6.24
CA LYS A 65 16.29 12.39 -5.87
C LYS A 65 16.60 12.24 -4.38
N ASP A 66 15.56 12.25 -3.54
CA ASP A 66 15.67 12.09 -2.09
C ASP A 66 15.68 10.61 -1.65
N GLY A 67 15.78 9.67 -2.59
CA GLY A 67 15.87 8.23 -2.29
C GLY A 67 14.53 7.55 -2.01
N ILE A 68 13.39 8.19 -2.30
CA ILE A 68 12.07 7.61 -2.04
C ILE A 68 11.66 6.68 -3.18
N ASN A 69 11.30 5.45 -2.84
CA ASN A 69 10.75 4.48 -3.79
C ASN A 69 9.29 4.80 -4.13
N VAL A 70 9.00 5.06 -5.41
CA VAL A 70 7.65 5.29 -5.93
C VAL A 70 7.22 4.07 -6.78
N PRO A 71 6.23 3.28 -6.32
CA PRO A 71 5.84 2.04 -6.97
C PRO A 71 4.86 2.29 -8.13
N ILE A 72 5.35 2.91 -9.21
CA ILE A 72 4.54 3.30 -10.38
C ILE A 72 4.28 2.17 -11.39
N GLY A 73 4.86 0.99 -11.16
CA GLY A 73 4.81 -0.11 -12.12
C GLY A 73 3.41 -0.63 -12.38
N GLU A 74 3.20 -1.14 -13.59
CA GLU A 74 1.95 -1.76 -14.00
C GLU A 74 1.57 -2.91 -13.05
N PRO A 75 0.26 -3.16 -12.80
CA PRO A 75 -0.17 -4.24 -11.94
C PRO A 75 0.18 -5.59 -12.58
N ILE A 76 0.96 -6.41 -11.87
CA ILE A 76 1.30 -7.77 -12.28
C ILE A 76 0.83 -8.79 -11.24
N VAL A 77 0.47 -9.99 -11.71
CA VAL A 77 0.14 -11.10 -10.83
C VAL A 77 1.44 -11.69 -10.27
N ARG A 78 1.54 -11.73 -8.95
CA ARG A 78 2.62 -12.42 -8.23
C ARG A 78 2.62 -13.90 -8.61
N LYS A 79 3.80 -14.51 -8.69
CA LYS A 79 3.92 -15.97 -8.88
C LYS A 79 3.06 -16.72 -7.85
N ASN A 80 2.19 -17.60 -8.34
CA ASN A 80 1.21 -18.36 -7.54
C ASN A 80 0.25 -17.47 -6.71
N GLY A 81 0.00 -16.24 -7.14
CA GLY A 81 -0.86 -15.24 -6.47
C GLY A 81 -2.19 -15.83 -6.02
N PHE A 82 -3.03 -16.24 -6.98
CA PHE A 82 -4.39 -16.72 -6.73
C PHE A 82 -4.49 -17.97 -5.86
N ARG A 83 -3.42 -18.78 -5.75
CA ARG A 83 -3.43 -20.01 -4.94
C ARG A 83 -3.00 -19.74 -3.50
N ASN A 84 -2.13 -18.78 -3.28
CA ASN A 84 -1.36 -18.67 -2.03
C ASN A 84 -1.60 -17.37 -1.25
N TYR A 85 -2.39 -16.44 -1.78
CA TYR A 85 -2.60 -15.12 -1.18
C TYR A 85 -4.08 -14.77 -1.12
N PRO A 86 -4.66 -14.56 0.08
CA PRO A 86 -6.07 -14.18 0.24
C PRO A 86 -6.33 -12.72 -0.13
N LEU A 87 -5.35 -11.83 0.01
CA LEU A 87 -5.50 -10.41 -0.34
C LEU A 87 -5.32 -10.19 -1.84
N LEU A 88 -6.16 -9.34 -2.45
CA LEU A 88 -6.01 -8.98 -3.86
C LEU A 88 -4.75 -8.12 -4.10
N TYR A 89 -4.48 -7.16 -3.23
CA TYR A 89 -3.36 -6.22 -3.33
C TYR A 89 -2.63 -6.09 -2.00
N ASN A 90 -1.34 -5.77 -2.05
CA ASN A 90 -0.57 -5.50 -0.82
C ASN A 90 -1.21 -4.36 0.00
N GLU A 91 -0.97 -4.40 1.31
CA GLU A 91 -1.17 -3.30 2.26
C GLU A 91 0.06 -3.17 3.14
N TYR A 92 0.26 -1.97 3.68
CA TYR A 92 1.40 -1.64 4.54
C TYR A 92 0.86 -0.96 5.78
N ILE A 93 1.30 -1.44 6.94
CA ILE A 93 0.87 -0.96 8.26
C ILE A 93 2.13 -0.54 9.02
N VAL A 94 2.13 0.70 9.49
CA VAL A 94 3.11 1.24 10.43
C VAL A 94 2.44 1.44 11.79
N TYR A 95 3.24 1.42 12.85
CA TYR A 95 2.74 1.41 14.24
C TYR A 95 3.18 2.64 15.04
N ASP A 96 3.93 3.53 14.40
CA ASP A 96 4.34 4.83 14.94
C ASP A 96 4.00 5.91 13.92
N GLU A 97 3.30 6.96 14.36
CA GLU A 97 2.90 8.11 13.55
C GLU A 97 4.12 8.84 12.97
N ALA A 98 5.26 8.83 13.68
CA ALA A 98 6.51 9.41 13.20
C ALA A 98 7.04 8.73 11.93
N GLN A 99 6.56 7.53 11.58
CA GLN A 99 6.89 6.86 10.32
C GLN A 99 6.16 7.43 9.11
N VAL A 100 5.19 8.33 9.30
CA VAL A 100 4.35 8.87 8.23
C VAL A 100 4.58 10.36 8.06
N LYS A 101 4.92 10.76 6.83
CA LYS A 101 4.99 12.16 6.42
C LYS A 101 4.02 12.42 5.28
N MET A 102 2.90 13.07 5.58
CA MET A 102 1.94 13.50 4.57
C MET A 102 2.60 14.48 3.59
N LYS A 103 2.48 14.23 2.28
CA LYS A 103 3.13 15.05 1.25
C LYS A 103 2.13 15.74 0.33
N TYR A 104 1.12 15.01 -0.13
CA TYR A 104 0.15 15.55 -1.09
C TYR A 104 -1.26 15.11 -0.74
N LEU A 105 -2.20 16.05 -0.80
CA LEU A 105 -3.62 15.76 -0.83
C LEU A 105 -4.12 15.94 -2.27
N ILE A 106 -4.60 14.87 -2.86
CA ILE A 106 -5.04 14.81 -4.25
C ILE A 106 -6.56 14.89 -4.26
N LYS A 107 -7.11 15.96 -4.83
CA LYS A 107 -8.53 16.00 -5.20
C LYS A 107 -8.71 15.20 -6.49
N ALA A 108 -9.49 14.14 -6.43
CA ALA A 108 -9.74 13.24 -7.56
C ALA A 108 -11.21 13.27 -7.94
N LYS A 109 -11.48 13.28 -9.25
CA LYS A 109 -12.81 13.03 -9.79
C LYS A 109 -12.96 11.53 -10.12
N PHE A 110 -14.01 10.92 -9.61
CA PHE A 110 -14.35 9.52 -9.80
C PHE A 110 -15.46 9.40 -10.82
N ASN A 111 -15.16 8.78 -11.95
CA ASN A 111 -16.16 8.52 -12.98
C ASN A 111 -16.65 7.08 -12.82
N SER A 112 -17.85 6.89 -12.28
CA SER A 112 -18.55 5.60 -12.38
C SER A 112 -18.92 5.35 -13.84
N LYS A 113 -18.56 4.17 -14.35
CA LYS A 113 -19.05 3.68 -15.64
C LYS A 113 -20.39 2.97 -15.47
#